data_AF-A0A954Y9M2-F1
#
_entry.id   AF-A0A954Y9M2-F1
#
_cell.length_a   1.000
_cell.length_b   1.000
_cell.length_c   1.000
_cell.angle_alpha   90.00
_cell.angle_beta   90.00
_cell.angle_gamma   90.00
#
_symmetry.space_group_name_H-M   'P 1'
#
loop_
_entity.id
_entity.type
_entity.pdbx_description
1 polymer ?
#
loop_
_entity_poly.entity_id
_entity_poly.type
_entity_poly.pdbx_seq_one_letter_code
_entity_poly.pdbx_strand_id
1 'polypeptide(L)'
;MATERIPIGVDAAQAYRLAGLSVLPARRNGDHKSVALRAWKPYQERLPTEAEVRGWFSNRHDALCLVAGAVSGNLEMIDFDLGGEAFEPWRQLVEEAAPGLLDRVVIETTPSGGRHVAYRCAESVCGNLKLAQRKLVVPNGDPVIVAGKEYRPRLVAGEWSVLVTLIESRGEGGIFLCAPSDGYCLTQGKLSELPTITADERELLLSAAWALNDHLPEPEPVPTAARPADVLRPGDDFNQRGDVRAVLTRHGWALVRSGENEYWRRPGRSDGWSASLRDGVFYVFSSNAAPFEPNRAYAPFSVCAILEHGGDFAAAAAALKVEGYGDQSEVDLTSFQCGGRADQPGDAAPGLQLVDPGPIPDSMLRVPGFVSEVMDHCLATAPYPNVPLAFCGALALQAVLAGRKVRDPADNRTNLYLLALAYSSVGKDWPRKVNTTVMHRVGLVTALGEKFASGEGIQDALHSTPAMLFQTDEIDGLLQSINKSQDARHENIMGTLLTMYSAANSIYPMRRKAGKEPPGVIDQPCLVVYGTAI
;
A
#
# COMPACT_ATOMS: atom_id res chain seq x y z
N MET A 1 -34.25 0.79 36.71
CA MET A 1 -34.47 2.22 36.42
C MET A 1 -33.88 2.49 35.06
N ALA A 2 -34.71 2.80 34.05
CA ALA A 2 -34.20 3.19 32.74
C ALA A 2 -33.56 4.57 32.89
N THR A 3 -32.24 4.66 32.70
CA THR A 3 -31.54 5.94 32.63
C THR A 3 -32.12 6.73 31.47
N GLU A 4 -32.79 7.84 31.76
CA GLU A 4 -33.23 8.81 30.75
C GLU A 4 -31.99 9.31 30.01
N ARG A 5 -31.75 8.78 28.81
CA ARG A 5 -30.69 9.27 27.92
C ARG A 5 -31.03 10.70 27.51
N ILE A 6 -30.16 11.64 27.88
CA ILE A 6 -30.25 13.04 27.43
C ILE A 6 -30.21 13.05 25.90
N PRO A 7 -31.20 13.63 25.21
CA PRO A 7 -31.16 13.73 23.75
C PRO A 7 -29.96 14.58 23.33
N ILE A 8 -29.21 14.11 22.33
CA ILE A 8 -28.16 14.91 21.71
C ILE A 8 -28.81 16.14 21.09
N GLY A 9 -28.53 17.30 21.67
CA GLY A 9 -29.12 18.56 21.26
C GLY A 9 -28.61 19.00 19.88
N VAL A 10 -29.52 19.53 19.05
CA VAL A 10 -29.20 20.20 17.78
C VAL A 10 -28.09 21.23 17.98
N ASP A 11 -28.08 21.92 19.12
CA ASP A 11 -27.09 22.96 19.45
C ASP A 11 -25.65 22.41 19.53
N ALA A 12 -25.45 21.21 20.07
CA ALA A 12 -24.13 20.59 20.16
C ALA A 12 -23.60 20.23 18.76
N ALA A 13 -24.46 19.67 17.90
CA ALA A 13 -24.10 19.39 16.51
C ALA A 13 -23.81 20.69 15.74
N GLN A 14 -24.61 21.75 15.93
CA GLN A 14 -24.33 23.05 15.32
C GLN A 14 -23.00 23.64 15.79
N ALA A 15 -22.64 23.48 17.06
CA ALA A 15 -21.34 23.93 17.56
C ALA A 15 -20.18 23.24 16.84
N TYR A 16 -20.26 21.92 16.60
CA TYR A 16 -19.24 21.20 15.82
C TYR A 16 -19.19 21.65 14.36
N ARG A 17 -20.35 21.82 13.72
CA ARG A 17 -20.40 22.36 12.34
C ARG A 17 -19.74 23.74 12.25
N LEU A 18 -20.06 24.64 13.19
CA LEU A 18 -19.49 25.99 13.24
C LEU A 18 -17.98 25.99 13.54
N ALA A 19 -17.50 24.98 14.27
CA ALA A 19 -16.08 24.75 14.49
C ALA A 19 -15.36 24.17 13.26
N GLY A 20 -16.06 23.97 12.13
CA GLY A 20 -15.51 23.40 10.91
C GLY A 20 -15.33 21.88 11.01
N LEU A 21 -16.22 21.19 11.71
CA LEU A 21 -16.22 19.73 11.83
C LEU A 21 -17.41 19.11 11.13
N SER A 22 -17.17 18.05 10.38
CA SER A 22 -18.21 17.28 9.70
C SER A 22 -18.90 16.35 10.70
N VAL A 23 -20.00 16.84 11.28
CA VAL A 23 -20.79 16.14 12.30
C VAL A 23 -22.00 15.42 11.70
N LEU A 24 -22.19 14.16 12.08
CA LEU A 24 -23.26 13.31 11.56
C LEU A 24 -23.96 12.55 12.69
N PRO A 25 -25.27 12.25 12.55
CA PRO A 25 -25.96 11.37 13.49
C PRO A 25 -25.41 9.94 13.38
N ALA A 26 -25.30 9.25 14.52
CA ALA A 26 -24.75 7.91 14.61
C ALA A 26 -25.70 6.96 15.36
N ARG A 27 -25.55 5.67 15.05
CA ARG A 27 -26.20 4.56 15.74
C ARG A 27 -25.18 3.81 16.57
N ARG A 28 -25.60 3.36 17.75
CA ARG A 28 -24.77 2.57 18.65
C ARG A 28 -25.58 1.41 19.21
N ASN A 29 -25.23 0.20 18.78
CA ASN A 29 -25.82 -1.04 19.28
C ASN A 29 -24.72 -1.95 19.85
N GLY A 30 -24.53 -1.92 21.17
CA GLY A 30 -23.36 -2.52 21.81
C GLY A 30 -22.07 -1.91 21.27
N ASP A 31 -21.18 -2.77 20.75
CA ASP A 31 -19.92 -2.37 20.11
C ASP A 31 -20.08 -1.96 18.63
N HIS A 32 -21.23 -2.23 18.01
CA HIS A 32 -21.47 -1.83 16.64
C HIS A 32 -21.80 -0.33 16.56
N LYS A 33 -20.90 0.45 15.97
CA LYS A 33 -21.00 1.89 15.76
C LYS A 33 -21.10 2.19 14.26
N SER A 34 -22.07 2.98 13.83
CA SER A 34 -22.20 3.37 12.41
C SER A 34 -22.90 4.72 12.23
N VAL A 35 -22.69 5.35 11.08
CA VAL A 35 -23.45 6.56 10.71
C VAL A 35 -24.91 6.21 10.45
N ALA A 36 -25.83 7.01 10.99
CA ALA A 36 -27.27 6.76 10.87
C ALA A 36 -27.83 7.06 9.46
N LEU A 37 -27.10 7.86 8.67
CA LEU A 37 -27.45 8.26 7.31
C LEU A 37 -27.02 7.21 6.29
N ARG A 38 -27.90 6.90 5.32
CA ARG A 38 -27.61 5.95 4.23
C ARG A 38 -26.52 6.45 3.27
N ALA A 39 -26.54 7.74 2.95
CA ALA A 39 -25.63 8.37 2.00
C ALA A 39 -24.75 9.41 2.72
N TRP A 40 -23.83 8.93 3.57
CA TRP A 40 -22.99 9.81 4.37
C TRP A 40 -21.62 10.12 3.75
N LYS A 41 -21.17 9.31 2.78
CA LYS A 41 -19.87 9.46 2.12
C LYS A 41 -19.59 10.88 1.57
N PRO A 42 -20.57 11.63 1.01
CA PRO A 42 -20.32 13.00 0.56
C PRO A 42 -19.82 13.94 1.68
N TYR A 43 -20.10 13.62 2.95
CA TYR A 43 -19.63 14.41 4.10
C TYR A 43 -18.17 14.12 4.49
N GLN A 44 -17.47 13.29 3.72
CA GLN A 44 -16.00 13.20 3.72
C GLN A 44 -15.35 14.29 2.86
N GLU A 45 -16.10 14.92 1.97
CA GLU A 45 -15.58 15.95 1.03
C GLU A 45 -16.13 17.34 1.31
N ARG A 46 -17.30 17.44 1.97
CA ARG A 46 -17.92 18.71 2.37
C ARG A 46 -18.49 18.67 3.78
N LEU A 47 -18.54 19.83 4.43
CA LEU A 47 -19.30 19.97 5.67
C LEU A 47 -20.81 19.85 5.42
N PRO A 48 -21.58 19.30 6.38
CA PRO A 48 -23.03 19.37 6.35
C PRO A 48 -23.51 20.81 6.50
N THR A 49 -24.58 21.16 5.79
CA THR A 49 -25.21 22.49 5.90
C THR A 49 -25.95 22.64 7.22
N GLU A 50 -26.24 23.89 7.62
CA GLU A 50 -27.03 24.14 8.83
C GLU A 50 -28.40 23.44 8.77
N ALA A 51 -29.08 23.52 7.63
CA ALA A 51 -30.40 22.92 7.43
C ALA A 51 -30.34 21.38 7.52
N GLU A 52 -29.31 20.76 6.95
CA GLU A 52 -29.07 19.32 7.08
C GLU A 52 -28.88 18.91 8.54
N VAL A 53 -27.99 19.58 9.29
CA VAL A 53 -27.75 19.29 10.71
C VAL A 53 -29.02 19.48 11.54
N ARG A 54 -29.74 20.59 11.37
CA ARG A 54 -31.03 20.82 12.07
C ARG A 54 -32.04 19.73 11.72
N GLY A 55 -32.19 19.40 10.44
CA GLY A 55 -33.12 18.37 9.97
C GLY A 55 -32.83 16.99 10.54
N TRP A 56 -31.55 16.59 10.60
CA TRP A 56 -31.18 15.30 11.16
C TRP A 56 -31.38 15.23 12.67
N PHE A 57 -30.83 16.20 13.41
CA PHE A 57 -30.84 16.20 14.88
C PHE A 57 -32.15 16.68 15.50
N SER A 58 -33.13 17.09 14.69
CA SER A 58 -34.53 17.20 15.12
C SER A 58 -35.15 15.84 15.44
N ASN A 59 -34.56 14.76 14.92
CA ASN A 59 -34.94 13.39 15.24
C ASN A 59 -34.03 12.82 16.34
N ARG A 60 -34.53 11.84 17.11
CA ARG A 60 -33.71 11.13 18.11
C ARG A 60 -32.71 10.20 17.41
N HIS A 61 -31.45 10.27 17.83
CA HIS A 61 -30.36 9.35 17.45
C HIS A 61 -29.67 8.83 18.71
N ASP A 62 -29.02 7.67 18.60
CA ASP A 62 -28.30 7.06 19.72
C ASP A 62 -27.02 7.83 20.09
N ALA A 63 -26.38 8.41 19.07
CA ALA A 63 -25.09 9.07 19.18
C ALA A 63 -24.93 10.15 18.09
N LEU A 64 -23.85 10.92 18.18
CA LEU A 64 -23.27 11.68 17.07
C LEU A 64 -21.85 11.21 16.82
N CYS A 65 -21.34 11.49 15.63
CA CYS A 65 -19.98 11.20 15.23
C CYS A 65 -19.39 12.35 14.44
N LEU A 66 -18.06 12.41 14.43
CA LEU A 66 -17.28 13.32 13.60
C LEU A 66 -16.59 12.53 12.50
N VAL A 67 -16.54 13.10 11.30
CA VAL A 67 -15.71 12.61 10.20
C VAL A 67 -14.32 13.28 10.31
N ALA A 68 -13.29 12.47 10.43
CA ALA A 68 -11.89 12.90 10.48
C ALA A 68 -11.35 13.14 9.06
N GLY A 69 -10.17 13.77 8.98
CA GLY A 69 -9.54 14.14 7.72
C GLY A 69 -9.68 15.62 7.32
N ALA A 70 -9.40 15.89 6.05
CA ALA A 70 -9.34 17.21 5.45
C ALA A 70 -10.66 17.99 5.61
N VAL A 71 -11.80 17.30 5.51
CA VAL A 71 -13.14 17.93 5.67
C VAL A 71 -13.34 18.59 7.03
N SER A 72 -12.63 18.13 8.05
CA SER A 72 -12.68 18.65 9.44
C SER A 72 -11.41 19.43 9.82
N GLY A 73 -10.65 19.89 8.82
CA GLY A 73 -9.41 20.64 9.00
C GLY A 73 -8.24 19.76 9.43
N ASN A 74 -8.03 18.64 8.73
CA ASN A 74 -7.01 17.62 9.04
C ASN A 74 -7.13 17.06 10.47
N LEU A 75 -8.38 16.84 10.91
CA LEU A 75 -8.67 16.20 12.19
C LEU A 75 -8.14 14.75 12.17
N GLU A 76 -7.39 14.37 13.18
CA GLU A 76 -7.06 12.98 13.48
C GLU A 76 -7.34 12.69 14.95
N MET A 77 -7.78 11.46 15.23
CA MET A 77 -8.08 11.00 16.58
C MET A 77 -7.38 9.67 16.84
N ILE A 78 -6.66 9.56 17.96
CA ILE A 78 -6.03 8.32 18.43
C ILE A 78 -6.98 7.66 19.45
N ASP A 79 -7.45 6.45 19.13
CA ASP A 79 -8.37 5.65 19.91
C ASP A 79 -7.58 4.62 20.73
N PHE A 80 -7.66 4.72 22.05
CA PHE A 80 -7.08 3.79 23.01
C PHE A 80 -8.17 2.82 23.49
N ASP A 81 -8.10 1.60 22.97
CA ASP A 81 -9.06 0.53 23.20
C ASP A 81 -8.71 -0.29 24.46
N LEU A 82 -9.41 -1.41 24.70
CA LEU A 82 -9.22 -2.31 25.85
C LEU A 82 -9.20 -1.59 27.22
N GLY A 83 -10.14 -0.68 27.44
CA GLY A 83 -10.21 0.10 28.68
C GLY A 83 -9.10 1.14 28.83
N GLY A 84 -8.35 1.43 27.75
CA GLY A 84 -7.33 2.45 27.73
C GLY A 84 -6.03 2.03 28.41
N GLU A 85 -5.75 0.74 28.56
CA GLU A 85 -4.54 0.25 29.24
C GLU A 85 -3.23 0.80 28.65
N ALA A 86 -3.21 1.06 27.33
CA ALA A 86 -2.05 1.59 26.62
C ALA A 86 -1.91 3.12 26.73
N PHE A 87 -2.91 3.82 27.29
CA PHE A 87 -2.92 5.28 27.34
C PHE A 87 -1.87 5.86 28.27
N GLU A 88 -1.69 5.28 29.46
CA GLU A 88 -0.73 5.80 30.45
C GLU A 88 0.73 5.54 30.02
N PRO A 89 1.11 4.34 29.54
CA PRO A 89 2.43 4.14 28.93
C PRO A 89 2.69 5.07 27.74
N TRP A 90 1.68 5.29 26.89
CA TRP A 90 1.80 6.19 25.74
C TRP A 90 2.01 7.63 26.17
N ARG A 91 1.23 8.10 27.16
CA ARG A 91 1.35 9.43 27.76
C ARG A 91 2.76 9.68 28.26
N GLN A 92 3.34 8.71 28.98
CA GLN A 92 4.71 8.81 29.50
C GLN A 92 5.74 8.93 28.37
N LEU A 93 5.64 8.10 27.33
CA LEU A 93 6.52 8.18 26.17
C LEU A 93 6.43 9.53 25.44
N VAL A 94 5.22 10.09 25.30
CA VAL A 94 5.03 11.41 24.69
C VAL A 94 5.62 12.50 25.56
N GLU A 95 5.37 12.49 26.87
CA GLU A 95 5.87 13.52 27.79
C GLU A 95 7.40 13.48 27.92
N GLU A 96 8.00 12.28 27.90
CA GLU A 96 9.46 12.12 27.87
C GLU A 96 10.07 12.67 26.57
N ALA A 97 9.43 12.43 25.43
CA ALA A 97 9.96 12.80 24.12
C ALA A 97 9.67 14.27 23.74
N ALA A 98 8.55 14.84 24.17
CA ALA A 98 8.15 16.22 23.94
C ALA A 98 7.28 16.75 25.10
N PRO A 99 7.93 17.23 26.18
CA PRO A 99 7.22 17.78 27.33
C PRO A 99 6.23 18.89 26.95
N GLY A 100 5.02 18.83 27.50
CA GLY A 100 3.95 19.81 27.24
C GLY A 100 3.21 19.66 25.92
N LEU A 101 3.57 18.71 25.05
CA LEU A 101 2.79 18.43 23.82
C LEU A 101 1.36 17.97 24.16
N LEU A 102 1.20 17.23 25.25
CA LEU A 102 -0.10 16.72 25.67
C LEU A 102 -1.07 17.81 26.11
N ASP A 103 -0.61 19.01 26.45
CA ASP A 103 -1.50 20.15 26.75
C ASP A 103 -2.19 20.69 25.47
N ARG A 104 -1.65 20.31 24.30
CA ARG A 104 -2.12 20.75 22.97
C ARG A 104 -2.93 19.67 22.25
N VAL A 105 -3.60 18.79 22.98
CA VAL A 105 -4.56 17.82 22.44
C VAL A 105 -5.87 17.83 23.25
N VAL A 106 -6.95 17.37 22.63
CA VAL A 106 -8.25 17.20 23.29
C VAL A 106 -8.39 15.73 23.71
N ILE A 107 -8.84 15.47 24.93
CA ILE A 107 -8.96 14.11 25.47
C ILE A 107 -10.37 13.89 26.01
N GLU A 108 -10.98 12.77 25.65
CA GLU A 108 -12.24 12.28 26.23
C GLU A 108 -12.13 10.81 26.65
N THR A 109 -12.92 10.41 27.63
CA THR A 109 -13.12 9.00 27.98
C THR A 109 -14.21 8.39 27.14
N THR A 110 -14.08 7.11 26.81
CA THR A 110 -15.08 6.36 26.06
C THR A 110 -15.92 5.47 26.99
N PRO A 111 -17.09 4.98 26.52
CA PRO A 111 -17.97 4.14 27.34
C PRO A 111 -17.36 2.81 27.78
N SER A 112 -16.34 2.31 27.08
CA SER A 112 -15.63 1.08 27.41
C SER A 112 -14.44 1.30 28.36
N GLY A 113 -14.25 2.54 28.85
CA GLY A 113 -13.11 2.93 29.69
C GLY A 113 -11.89 3.40 28.90
N GLY A 114 -11.92 3.32 27.57
CA GLY A 114 -10.87 3.80 26.67
C GLY A 114 -10.70 5.33 26.65
N ARG A 115 -9.84 5.81 25.76
CA ARG A 115 -9.58 7.24 25.56
C ARG A 115 -9.58 7.59 24.09
N HIS A 116 -10.11 8.76 23.74
CA HIS A 116 -9.83 9.39 22.46
C HIS A 116 -8.91 10.58 22.70
N VAL A 117 -7.87 10.70 21.88
CA VAL A 117 -7.00 11.88 21.82
C VAL A 117 -7.14 12.51 20.44
N ALA A 118 -7.73 13.70 20.37
CA ALA A 118 -8.06 14.38 19.12
C ALA A 118 -7.26 15.69 18.95
N TYR A 119 -6.82 15.95 17.72
CA TYR A 119 -6.10 17.15 17.31
C TYR A 119 -6.30 17.43 15.83
N ARG A 120 -5.92 18.62 15.37
CA ARG A 120 -5.71 18.92 13.94
C ARG A 120 -4.24 18.87 13.60
N CYS A 121 -3.90 18.35 12.42
CA CYS A 121 -2.55 18.43 11.89
C CYS A 121 -2.41 19.64 10.95
N ALA A 122 -1.28 20.34 11.02
CA ALA A 122 -0.95 21.42 10.08
C ALA A 122 -0.86 20.93 8.63
N GLU A 123 -0.57 19.64 8.43
CA GLU A 123 -0.47 18.96 7.14
C GLU A 123 -1.57 17.92 6.96
N SER A 124 -1.76 17.44 5.72
CA SER A 124 -2.72 16.39 5.41
C SER A 124 -2.42 15.11 6.19
N VAL A 125 -3.47 14.51 6.74
CA VAL A 125 -3.38 13.21 7.44
C VAL A 125 -3.72 12.07 6.49
N CYS A 126 -3.15 10.90 6.73
CA CYS A 126 -3.50 9.68 6.00
C CYS A 126 -4.84 9.11 6.50
N GLY A 127 -5.29 8.00 5.91
CA GLY A 127 -6.43 7.24 6.42
C GLY A 127 -6.16 6.59 7.78
N ASN A 128 -7.11 5.78 8.24
CA ASN A 128 -7.03 5.08 9.53
C ASN A 128 -5.80 4.17 9.62
N LEU A 129 -5.12 4.17 10.77
CA LEU A 129 -3.95 3.34 11.04
C LEU A 129 -4.19 2.43 12.25
N LYS A 130 -3.67 1.20 12.21
CA LYS A 130 -3.48 0.40 13.42
C LYS A 130 -2.09 0.70 13.97
N LEU A 131 -2.03 1.25 15.17
CA LEU A 131 -0.78 1.74 15.76
C LEU A 131 -0.18 0.72 16.73
N ALA A 132 -1.02 0.07 17.54
CA ALA A 132 -0.57 -0.98 18.45
C ALA A 132 -1.57 -2.13 18.50
N GLN A 133 -1.04 -3.35 18.43
CA GLN A 133 -1.80 -4.59 18.51
C GLN A 133 -1.08 -5.59 19.41
N ARG A 134 -1.83 -6.56 19.96
CA ARG A 134 -1.28 -7.64 20.78
C ARG A 134 -1.81 -8.99 20.29
N LYS A 135 -0.92 -9.95 20.11
CA LYS A 135 -1.27 -11.35 19.85
C LYS A 135 -1.59 -12.02 21.19
N LEU A 136 -2.78 -12.58 21.33
CA LEU A 136 -3.17 -13.42 22.47
C LEU A 136 -3.31 -14.86 21.99
N VAL A 137 -2.49 -15.76 22.56
CA VAL A 137 -2.60 -17.19 22.32
C VAL A 137 -3.81 -17.73 23.08
N VAL A 138 -4.62 -18.54 22.43
CA VAL A 138 -5.85 -19.12 22.97
C VAL A 138 -5.83 -20.64 22.78
N PRO A 139 -6.54 -21.41 23.63
CA PRO A 139 -6.41 -22.87 23.63
C PRO A 139 -6.98 -23.54 22.37
N ASN A 140 -7.96 -22.92 21.70
CA ASN A 140 -8.67 -23.51 20.57
C ASN A 140 -9.24 -22.44 19.61
N GLY A 141 -9.98 -22.90 18.60
CA GLY A 141 -10.62 -22.03 17.59
C GLY A 141 -11.96 -21.43 18.01
N ASP A 142 -12.41 -21.61 19.26
CA ASP A 142 -13.69 -21.09 19.70
C ASP A 142 -13.64 -19.56 19.86
N PRO A 143 -14.73 -18.83 19.54
CA PRO A 143 -14.78 -17.38 19.76
C PRO A 143 -14.46 -17.01 21.22
N VAL A 144 -13.58 -16.03 21.39
CA VAL A 144 -13.18 -15.51 22.71
C VAL A 144 -13.65 -14.08 22.87
N ILE A 145 -14.02 -13.70 24.10
CA ILE A 145 -14.40 -12.32 24.41
C ILE A 145 -13.22 -11.64 25.09
N VAL A 146 -12.71 -10.55 24.49
CA VAL A 146 -11.65 -9.73 25.07
C VAL A 146 -12.18 -8.31 25.24
N ALA A 147 -12.21 -7.83 26.48
CA ALA A 147 -12.77 -6.53 26.87
C ALA A 147 -14.17 -6.24 26.29
N GLY A 148 -15.05 -7.25 26.29
CA GLY A 148 -16.44 -7.14 25.80
C GLY A 148 -16.61 -7.35 24.30
N LYS A 149 -15.52 -7.36 23.52
CA LYS A 149 -15.54 -7.60 22.06
C LYS A 149 -15.30 -9.08 21.77
N GLU A 150 -16.11 -9.67 20.89
CA GLU A 150 -15.90 -11.04 20.39
C GLU A 150 -14.80 -11.06 19.33
N TYR A 151 -13.84 -11.96 19.49
CA TYR A 151 -12.77 -12.23 18.54
C TYR A 151 -12.83 -13.69 18.08
N ARG A 152 -12.59 -13.91 16.79
CA ARG A 152 -12.45 -15.25 16.22
C ARG A 152 -10.98 -15.62 16.10
N PRO A 153 -10.51 -16.67 16.80
CA PRO A 153 -9.14 -17.12 16.69
C PRO A 153 -8.77 -17.57 15.27
N ARG A 154 -7.51 -17.39 14.93
CA ARG A 154 -6.90 -17.91 13.70
C ARG A 154 -5.76 -18.86 14.07
N LEU A 155 -5.66 -19.96 13.34
CA LEU A 155 -4.54 -20.89 13.46
C LEU A 155 -3.37 -20.37 12.63
N VAL A 156 -2.28 -20.00 13.29
CA VAL A 156 -1.05 -19.51 12.66
C VAL A 156 0.12 -20.29 13.25
N ALA A 157 0.93 -20.92 12.40
CA ALA A 157 2.09 -21.74 12.82
C ALA A 157 1.76 -22.82 13.88
N GLY A 158 0.56 -23.41 13.82
CA GLY A 158 0.13 -24.45 14.76
C GLY A 158 -0.45 -23.93 16.08
N GLU A 159 -0.50 -22.61 16.29
CA GLU A 159 -1.08 -21.99 17.47
C GLU A 159 -2.36 -21.21 17.14
N TRP A 160 -3.40 -21.38 17.96
CA TRP A 160 -4.59 -20.52 17.87
C TRP A 160 -4.30 -19.19 18.55
N SER A 161 -4.57 -18.10 17.85
CA SER A 161 -4.39 -16.76 18.42
C SER A 161 -5.40 -15.75 17.91
N VAL A 162 -5.64 -14.71 18.71
CA VAL A 162 -6.41 -13.52 18.32
C VAL A 162 -5.50 -12.30 18.35
N LEU A 163 -5.72 -11.38 17.40
CA LEU A 163 -5.00 -10.12 17.34
C LEU A 163 -5.92 -9.01 17.81
N VAL A 164 -5.65 -8.48 19.01
CA VAL A 164 -6.43 -7.38 19.60
C VAL A 164 -5.77 -6.05 19.26
N THR A 165 -6.56 -5.02 18.99
CA THR A 165 -6.04 -3.67 18.70
C THR A 165 -6.06 -2.87 20.00
N LEU A 166 -4.90 -2.34 20.39
CA LEU A 166 -4.72 -1.52 21.59
C LEU A 166 -4.89 -0.03 21.25
N ILE A 167 -4.29 0.39 20.13
CA ILE A 167 -4.29 1.78 19.69
C ILE A 167 -4.54 1.82 18.17
N GLU A 168 -5.47 2.65 17.72
CA GLU A 168 -5.68 2.96 16.30
C GLU A 168 -5.89 4.46 16.08
N SER A 169 -5.59 4.97 14.87
CA SER A 169 -5.97 6.32 14.47
C SER A 169 -7.22 6.33 13.58
N ARG A 170 -7.99 7.40 13.70
CA ARG A 170 -9.05 7.80 12.78
C ARG A 170 -8.58 9.04 12.03
N GLY A 171 -8.14 8.83 10.80
CA GLY A 171 -7.65 9.87 9.89
C GLY A 171 -8.64 10.15 8.75
N GLU A 172 -8.14 10.39 7.55
CA GLU A 172 -8.96 10.69 6.36
C GLU A 172 -10.09 9.67 6.14
N GLY A 173 -11.33 10.16 6.06
CA GLY A 173 -12.54 9.36 5.90
C GLY A 173 -12.95 8.51 7.12
N GLY A 174 -12.16 8.55 8.20
CA GLY A 174 -12.44 7.89 9.47
C GLY A 174 -13.61 8.55 10.20
N ILE A 175 -14.32 7.77 11.01
CA ILE A 175 -15.38 8.29 11.89
C ILE A 175 -15.13 7.85 13.32
N PHE A 176 -15.54 8.70 14.26
CA PHE A 176 -15.60 8.33 15.67
C PHE A 176 -16.78 8.98 16.37
N LEU A 177 -17.38 8.24 17.31
CA LEU A 177 -18.39 8.80 18.21
C LEU A 177 -17.68 9.61 19.28
N CYS A 178 -18.29 10.69 19.74
CA CYS A 178 -17.67 11.57 20.73
C CYS A 178 -18.70 12.19 21.67
N ALA A 179 -18.22 12.94 22.66
CA ALA A 179 -19.05 13.79 23.48
C ALA A 179 -19.92 14.72 22.58
N PRO A 180 -21.13 15.11 23.00
CA PRO A 180 -21.85 14.72 24.21
C PRO A 180 -22.66 13.41 24.07
N SER A 181 -22.27 12.48 23.19
CA SER A 181 -22.95 11.18 23.11
C SER A 181 -22.84 10.39 24.42
N ASP A 182 -23.85 9.57 24.72
CA ASP A 182 -23.94 8.82 25.98
C ASP A 182 -22.67 7.99 26.26
N GLY A 183 -22.04 8.24 27.42
CA GLY A 183 -20.81 7.60 27.89
C GLY A 183 -19.50 8.18 27.33
N TYR A 184 -19.53 9.26 26.54
CA TYR A 184 -18.34 10.01 26.12
C TYR A 184 -18.22 11.30 26.94
N CYS A 185 -17.08 11.48 27.62
CA CYS A 185 -16.87 12.61 28.52
C CYS A 185 -15.52 13.29 28.25
N LEU A 186 -15.55 14.57 27.89
CA LEU A 186 -14.34 15.39 27.74
C LEU A 186 -13.63 15.54 29.09
N THR A 187 -12.36 15.16 29.14
CA THR A 187 -11.49 15.32 30.31
C THR A 187 -10.46 16.43 30.12
N GLN A 188 -10.17 16.80 28.88
CA GLN A 188 -9.22 17.86 28.54
C GLN A 188 -9.62 18.55 27.24
N GLY A 189 -9.61 19.88 27.23
CA GLY A 189 -9.93 20.68 26.05
C GLY A 189 -11.39 20.54 25.60
N LYS A 190 -11.67 21.03 24.38
CA LYS A 190 -13.00 20.94 23.75
C LYS A 190 -12.85 20.56 22.29
N LEU A 191 -13.68 19.63 21.82
CA LEU A 191 -13.69 19.24 20.41
C LEU A 191 -14.05 20.40 19.46
N SER A 192 -14.85 21.37 19.90
CA SER A 192 -15.16 22.57 19.11
C SER A 192 -13.99 23.58 19.00
N GLU A 193 -12.92 23.39 19.77
CA GLU A 193 -11.76 24.27 19.84
C GLU A 193 -10.47 23.42 19.67
N LEU A 194 -10.47 22.53 18.67
CA LEU A 194 -9.35 21.62 18.43
C LEU A 194 -8.05 22.38 18.13
N PRO A 195 -6.98 22.17 18.92
CA PRO A 195 -5.67 22.73 18.64
C PRO A 195 -5.07 22.12 17.38
N THR A 196 -4.22 22.90 16.70
CA THR A 196 -3.43 22.43 15.57
C THR A 196 -2.01 22.12 16.06
N ILE A 197 -1.52 20.93 15.75
CA ILE A 197 -0.15 20.47 15.97
C ILE A 197 0.60 20.36 14.63
N THR A 198 1.91 20.43 14.70
CA THR A 198 2.80 20.27 13.53
C THR A 198 2.86 18.81 13.08
N ALA A 199 3.34 18.58 11.85
CA ALA A 199 3.55 17.22 11.34
C ALA A 199 4.58 16.44 12.17
N ASP A 200 5.61 17.09 12.69
CA ASP A 200 6.62 16.46 13.56
C ASP A 200 6.04 16.06 14.92
N GLU A 201 5.22 16.93 15.53
CA GLU A 201 4.49 16.63 16.76
C GLU A 201 3.52 15.44 16.55
N ARG A 202 2.80 15.43 15.42
CA ARG A 202 1.96 14.29 15.02
C ARG A 202 2.79 13.01 14.89
N GLU A 203 3.92 13.06 14.19
CA GLU A 203 4.82 11.90 14.02
C GLU A 203 5.27 11.36 15.39
N LEU A 204 5.54 12.24 16.35
CA LEU A 204 5.89 11.86 17.71
C LEU A 204 4.74 11.12 18.42
N LEU A 205 3.51 11.66 18.39
CA LEU A 205 2.33 11.01 18.99
C LEU A 205 2.11 9.60 18.43
N LEU A 206 2.25 9.43 17.10
CA LEU A 206 2.10 8.14 16.46
C LEU A 206 3.29 7.21 16.78
N SER A 207 4.53 7.72 16.80
CA SER A 207 5.72 6.93 17.16
C SER A 207 5.67 6.39 18.60
N ALA A 208 5.11 7.17 19.53
CA ALA A 208 4.87 6.73 20.89
C ALA A 208 3.80 5.63 20.95
N ALA A 209 2.80 5.67 20.06
CA ALA A 209 1.79 4.62 19.98
C ALA A 209 2.35 3.33 19.38
N TRP A 210 3.13 3.43 18.28
CA TRP A 210 3.80 2.29 17.67
C TRP A 210 4.82 1.61 18.61
N ALA A 211 5.43 2.37 19.52
CA ALA A 211 6.32 1.82 20.53
C ALA A 211 5.62 0.79 21.46
N LEU A 212 4.31 0.92 21.64
CA LEU A 212 3.52 0.00 22.45
C LEU A 212 2.95 -1.19 21.65
N ASN A 213 3.38 -1.36 20.40
CA ASN A 213 2.94 -2.46 19.58
C ASN A 213 3.62 -3.77 20.01
N ASP A 214 2.82 -4.71 20.51
CA ASP A 214 3.26 -6.05 20.91
C ASP A 214 3.28 -7.05 19.75
N HIS A 215 2.76 -6.66 18.58
CA HIS A 215 2.68 -7.51 17.41
C HIS A 215 3.30 -6.85 16.19
N LEU A 216 4.49 -7.33 15.81
CA LEU A 216 5.08 -6.99 14.53
C LEU A 216 4.51 -7.91 13.45
N PRO A 217 4.04 -7.36 12.31
CA PRO A 217 3.67 -8.19 11.18
C PRO A 217 4.92 -8.94 10.69
N GLU A 218 4.71 -10.16 10.19
CA GLU A 218 5.80 -10.90 9.56
C GLU A 218 6.31 -10.10 8.36
N PRO A 219 7.65 -9.98 8.20
CA PRO A 219 8.21 -9.32 7.03
C PRO A 219 7.78 -10.08 5.78
N GLU A 220 7.42 -9.34 4.72
CA GLU A 220 7.02 -9.98 3.47
C GLU A 220 8.15 -10.88 2.94
N PRO A 221 7.81 -12.13 2.55
CA PRO A 221 8.82 -13.03 1.99
C PRO A 221 9.34 -12.43 0.68
N VAL A 222 10.66 -12.34 0.57
CA VAL A 222 11.30 -11.94 -0.69
C VAL A 222 10.93 -12.96 -1.77
N PRO A 223 10.38 -12.54 -2.93
CA PRO A 223 10.02 -13.44 -4.01
C PRO A 223 11.26 -14.24 -4.42
N THR A 224 11.22 -15.56 -4.26
CA THR A 224 12.33 -16.44 -4.60
C THR A 224 11.90 -17.58 -5.51
N ALA A 225 12.76 -17.92 -6.47
CA ALA A 225 12.59 -19.09 -7.30
C ALA A 225 12.68 -20.37 -6.44
N ALA A 226 11.75 -21.29 -6.63
CA ALA A 226 11.70 -22.55 -5.89
C ALA A 226 12.99 -23.36 -6.10
N ARG A 227 13.70 -23.65 -5.00
CA ARG A 227 14.86 -24.55 -4.95
C ARG A 227 14.66 -25.56 -3.81
N PRO A 228 15.29 -26.75 -3.89
CA PRO A 228 15.11 -27.81 -2.91
C PRO A 228 15.47 -27.35 -1.49
N ALA A 229 14.71 -27.83 -0.51
CA ALA A 229 14.66 -27.36 0.88
C ALA A 229 15.93 -27.62 1.72
N ASP A 230 16.92 -28.34 1.19
CA ASP A 230 18.08 -28.83 1.94
C ASP A 230 19.35 -27.93 1.87
N VAL A 231 19.27 -26.74 1.25
CA VAL A 231 20.43 -25.83 1.14
C VAL A 231 20.15 -24.52 1.86
N LEU A 232 20.90 -24.23 2.93
CA LEU A 232 20.79 -22.97 3.68
C LEU A 232 21.29 -21.81 2.80
N ARG A 233 20.40 -20.88 2.46
CA ARG A 233 20.73 -19.74 1.58
C ARG A 233 21.46 -18.64 2.37
N PRO A 234 22.38 -17.89 1.75
CA PRO A 234 23.10 -16.79 2.42
C PRO A 234 22.17 -15.76 3.07
N GLY A 235 21.07 -15.39 2.41
CA GLY A 235 20.09 -14.45 2.97
C GLY A 235 19.29 -15.03 4.14
N ASP A 236 18.97 -16.33 4.13
CA ASP A 236 18.29 -16.98 5.26
C ASP A 236 19.22 -17.14 6.46
N ASP A 237 20.49 -17.46 6.21
CA ASP A 237 21.53 -17.51 7.24
C ASP A 237 21.77 -16.12 7.85
N PHE A 238 21.79 -15.07 7.03
CA PHE A 238 21.89 -13.70 7.54
C PHE A 238 20.65 -13.26 8.33
N ASN A 239 19.45 -13.70 7.97
CA ASN A 239 18.25 -13.46 8.79
C ASN A 239 18.35 -14.11 10.18
N GLN A 240 19.10 -15.20 10.32
CA GLN A 240 19.25 -15.93 11.59
C GLN A 240 20.39 -15.38 12.46
N ARG A 241 21.55 -15.07 11.86
CA ARG A 241 22.78 -14.69 12.61
C ARG A 241 23.45 -13.40 12.16
N GLY A 242 22.89 -12.68 11.18
CA GLY A 242 23.42 -11.41 10.69
C GLY A 242 23.23 -10.27 11.69
N ASP A 243 24.20 -9.35 11.75
CA ASP A 243 24.12 -8.17 12.62
C ASP A 243 23.47 -6.98 11.90
N VAL A 244 22.14 -6.95 11.91
CA VAL A 244 21.36 -5.84 11.34
C VAL A 244 21.64 -4.50 12.04
N ARG A 245 22.07 -4.49 13.31
CA ARG A 245 22.33 -3.27 14.07
C ARG A 245 23.56 -2.55 13.55
N ALA A 246 24.60 -3.31 13.20
CA ALA A 246 25.79 -2.78 12.55
C ALA A 246 25.45 -2.15 11.19
N VAL A 247 24.59 -2.79 10.39
CA VAL A 247 24.10 -2.26 9.11
C VAL A 247 23.36 -0.94 9.32
N LEU A 248 22.39 -0.89 10.25
CA LEU A 248 21.65 0.34 10.55
C LEU A 248 22.57 1.48 10.98
N THR A 249 23.50 1.23 11.89
CA THR A 249 24.45 2.22 12.41
C THR A 249 25.35 2.78 11.29
N ARG A 250 25.85 1.90 10.41
CA ARG A 250 26.69 2.29 9.26
C ARG A 250 25.99 3.25 8.31
N HIS A 251 24.67 3.11 8.17
CA HIS A 251 23.83 3.96 7.34
C HIS A 251 23.16 5.11 8.12
N GLY A 252 23.72 5.49 9.28
CA GLY A 252 23.36 6.70 10.00
C GLY A 252 22.11 6.60 10.88
N TRP A 253 21.56 5.39 11.07
CA TRP A 253 20.51 5.18 12.06
C TRP A 253 21.11 5.15 13.47
N ALA A 254 20.47 5.85 14.40
CA ALA A 254 20.94 5.93 15.78
C ALA A 254 20.01 5.14 16.70
N LEU A 255 20.58 4.24 17.51
CA LEU A 255 19.85 3.58 18.59
C LEU A 255 19.55 4.60 19.69
N VAL A 256 18.26 4.89 19.90
CA VAL A 256 17.78 5.85 20.91
C VAL A 256 17.53 5.15 22.24
N ARG A 257 16.97 3.94 22.19
CA ARG A 257 16.66 3.15 23.40
C ARG A 257 16.84 1.67 23.11
N SER A 258 17.54 0.99 24.01
CA SER A 258 17.76 -0.46 24.00
C SER A 258 16.75 -1.17 24.90
N GLY A 259 16.53 -2.47 24.67
CA GLY A 259 15.60 -3.31 25.42
C GLY A 259 15.10 -4.48 24.59
N GLU A 260 14.00 -5.12 25.01
CA GLU A 260 13.30 -6.13 24.19
C GLU A 260 12.75 -5.54 22.88
N ASN A 261 12.33 -4.27 22.93
CA ASN A 261 12.01 -3.47 21.76
C ASN A 261 13.03 -2.34 21.64
N GLU A 262 13.89 -2.40 20.61
CA GLU A 262 14.88 -1.37 20.35
C GLU A 262 14.31 -0.26 19.48
N TYR A 263 14.59 0.99 19.82
CA TYR A 263 14.07 2.15 19.08
C TYR A 263 15.19 2.84 18.32
N TRP A 264 14.97 2.98 17.02
CA TRP A 264 15.95 3.49 16.07
C TRP A 264 15.46 4.80 15.46
N ARG A 265 16.33 5.80 15.41
CA ARG A 265 16.07 7.11 14.80
C ARG A 265 16.74 7.18 13.44
N ARG A 266 15.99 7.67 12.45
CA ARG A 266 16.46 7.83 11.06
C ARG A 266 17.55 8.91 10.96
N PRO A 267 18.41 8.84 9.93
CA PRO A 267 19.34 9.92 9.59
C PRO A 267 18.59 11.25 9.38
N GLY A 268 19.16 12.36 9.87
CA GLY A 268 18.62 13.71 9.65
C GLY A 268 17.48 14.12 10.59
N ARG A 269 17.05 13.28 11.54
CA ARG A 269 16.09 13.66 12.60
C ARG A 269 16.82 13.97 13.91
N SER A 270 16.43 15.04 14.60
CA SER A 270 17.01 15.44 15.89
C SER A 270 16.38 14.72 17.09
N ASP A 271 15.08 14.44 17.07
CA ASP A 271 14.32 13.98 18.25
C ASP A 271 13.42 12.77 17.95
N GLY A 272 13.06 12.00 18.98
CA GLY A 272 12.22 10.80 18.88
C GLY A 272 12.86 9.63 18.12
N TRP A 273 12.05 8.63 17.75
CA TRP A 273 12.46 7.44 16.98
C TRP A 273 11.55 7.22 15.77
N SER A 274 12.04 6.49 14.77
CA SER A 274 11.43 6.34 13.44
C SER A 274 11.17 4.88 13.04
N ALA A 275 11.79 3.94 13.76
CA ALA A 275 11.62 2.51 13.58
C ALA A 275 11.82 1.76 14.90
N SER A 276 11.37 0.51 14.94
CA SER A 276 11.65 -0.43 16.03
C SER A 276 12.31 -1.70 15.50
N LEU A 277 13.21 -2.30 16.29
CA LEU A 277 13.80 -3.60 16.03
C LEU A 277 13.47 -4.54 17.20
N ARG A 278 12.70 -5.60 16.93
CA ARG A 278 12.34 -6.64 17.91
C ARG A 278 12.27 -7.99 17.23
N ASP A 279 12.81 -9.01 17.88
CA ASP A 279 12.83 -10.40 17.39
C ASP A 279 13.38 -10.54 15.95
N GLY A 280 14.38 -9.71 15.60
CA GLY A 280 15.00 -9.68 14.28
C GLY A 280 14.19 -8.96 13.20
N VAL A 281 13.00 -8.43 13.51
CA VAL A 281 12.16 -7.69 12.56
C VAL A 281 12.34 -6.19 12.73
N PHE A 282 12.78 -5.52 11.66
CA PHE A 282 12.91 -4.08 11.60
C PHE A 282 11.62 -3.47 11.05
N TYR A 283 10.87 -2.79 11.90
CA TYR A 283 9.60 -2.16 11.54
C TYR A 283 9.74 -0.66 11.44
N VAL A 284 9.53 -0.12 10.24
CA VAL A 284 9.62 1.31 9.96
C VAL A 284 8.22 1.88 9.94
N PHE A 285 7.92 2.84 10.81
CA PHE A 285 6.61 3.50 10.86
C PHE A 285 6.66 4.95 10.39
N SER A 286 7.85 5.52 10.22
CA SER A 286 8.04 6.89 9.71
C SER A 286 7.82 6.98 8.19
N SER A 287 7.06 7.97 7.74
CA SER A 287 6.84 8.27 6.30
C SER A 287 8.04 8.92 5.60
N ASN A 288 9.03 9.39 6.36
CA ASN A 288 10.22 10.06 5.86
C ASN A 288 11.48 9.22 6.12
N ALA A 289 11.37 7.90 6.00
CA ALA A 289 12.46 6.95 6.26
C ALA A 289 12.98 6.25 4.99
N ALA A 290 12.96 6.95 3.86
CA ALA A 290 13.54 6.46 2.61
C ALA A 290 14.97 5.91 2.84
N PRO A 291 15.32 4.74 2.27
CA PRO A 291 14.60 3.97 1.24
C PRO A 291 13.47 3.05 1.75
N PHE A 292 13.17 3.04 3.06
CA PHE A 292 12.09 2.21 3.60
C PHE A 292 10.73 2.85 3.42
N GLU A 293 9.72 2.00 3.24
CA GLU A 293 8.32 2.38 3.19
C GLU A 293 7.74 2.47 4.61
N PRO A 294 6.86 3.46 4.86
CA PRO A 294 6.18 3.56 6.15
C PRO A 294 5.27 2.37 6.41
N ASN A 295 5.17 2.02 7.69
CA ASN A 295 4.34 0.97 8.25
C ASN A 295 4.67 -0.44 7.74
N ARG A 296 5.93 -0.70 7.39
CA ARG A 296 6.39 -1.97 6.81
C ARG A 296 7.42 -2.67 7.70
N ALA A 297 7.29 -3.99 7.79
CA ALA A 297 8.24 -4.88 8.46
C ALA A 297 9.27 -5.41 7.45
N TYR A 298 10.53 -5.38 7.85
CA TYR A 298 11.68 -5.84 7.07
C TYR A 298 12.45 -6.90 7.83
N ALA A 299 12.81 -7.98 7.14
CA ALA A 299 13.77 -8.96 7.64
C ALA A 299 15.20 -8.37 7.61
N PRO A 300 16.15 -8.88 8.42
CA PRO A 300 17.53 -8.41 8.44
C PRO A 300 18.19 -8.36 7.07
N PHE A 301 17.99 -9.42 6.27
CA PHE A 301 18.49 -9.51 4.90
C PHE A 301 17.89 -8.42 4.00
N SER A 302 16.60 -8.12 4.15
CA SER A 302 15.96 -7.04 3.40
C SER A 302 16.52 -5.67 3.77
N VAL A 303 16.84 -5.43 5.04
CA VAL A 303 17.50 -4.20 5.50
C VAL A 303 18.88 -4.06 4.87
N CYS A 304 19.69 -5.14 4.89
CA CYS A 304 21.00 -5.18 4.24
C CYS A 304 20.90 -4.95 2.72
N ALA A 305 20.02 -5.67 2.03
CA ALA A 305 19.83 -5.53 0.59
C ALA A 305 19.39 -4.11 0.19
N ILE A 306 18.48 -3.50 0.96
CA ILE A 306 17.99 -2.14 0.68
C ILE A 306 19.08 -1.09 0.94
N LEU A 307 19.79 -1.16 2.08
CA LEU A 307 20.74 -0.12 2.47
C LEU A 307 22.10 -0.25 1.77
N GLU A 308 22.63 -1.47 1.62
CA GLU A 308 23.97 -1.71 1.08
C GLU A 308 23.97 -1.99 -0.43
N HIS A 309 22.86 -2.51 -0.96
CA HIS A 309 22.74 -2.95 -2.36
C HIS A 309 21.59 -2.29 -3.14
N GLY A 310 20.97 -1.23 -2.61
CA GLY A 310 19.94 -0.47 -3.31
C GLY A 310 18.67 -1.26 -3.64
N GLY A 311 18.39 -2.33 -2.89
CA GLY A 311 17.28 -3.25 -3.12
C GLY A 311 17.59 -4.42 -4.05
N ASP A 312 18.84 -4.58 -4.52
CA ASP A 312 19.27 -5.75 -5.27
C ASP A 312 19.55 -6.94 -4.33
N PHE A 313 18.53 -7.76 -4.12
CA PHE A 313 18.60 -8.96 -3.29
C PHE A 313 19.57 -10.02 -3.86
N ALA A 314 19.83 -10.06 -5.17
CA ALA A 314 20.76 -11.03 -5.75
C ALA A 314 22.21 -10.63 -5.47
N ALA A 315 22.53 -9.34 -5.63
CA ALA A 315 23.83 -8.78 -5.26
C ALA A 315 24.11 -8.93 -3.76
N ALA A 316 23.11 -8.65 -2.91
CA ALA A 316 23.21 -8.84 -1.47
C ALA A 316 23.50 -10.30 -1.08
N ALA A 317 22.78 -11.26 -1.68
CA ALA A 317 23.03 -12.68 -1.42
C ALA A 317 24.43 -13.14 -1.87
N ALA A 318 24.95 -12.58 -2.97
CA ALA A 318 26.30 -12.88 -3.44
C ALA A 318 27.38 -12.31 -2.51
N ALA A 319 27.22 -11.07 -2.03
CA ALA A 319 28.12 -10.45 -1.07
C ALA A 319 28.14 -11.23 0.26
N LEU A 320 26.97 -11.58 0.79
CA LEU A 320 26.84 -12.40 2.00
C LEU A 320 27.50 -13.78 1.84
N LYS A 321 27.44 -14.39 0.66
CA LYS A 321 28.15 -15.65 0.40
C LYS A 321 29.67 -15.50 0.53
N VAL A 322 30.23 -14.38 0.06
CA VAL A 322 31.68 -14.07 0.20
C VAL A 322 32.05 -13.84 1.67
N GLU A 323 31.16 -13.22 2.44
CA GLU A 323 31.30 -13.05 3.90
C GLU A 323 31.08 -14.35 4.71
N GLY A 324 30.81 -15.46 4.02
CA GLY A 324 30.69 -16.79 4.63
C GLY A 324 29.28 -17.12 5.12
N TYR A 325 28.24 -16.48 4.60
CA TYR A 325 26.84 -16.84 4.86
C TYR A 325 26.30 -17.88 3.85
N GLY A 326 25.50 -18.83 4.34
CA GLY A 326 24.94 -19.93 3.55
C GLY A 326 25.87 -21.15 3.40
N ASP A 327 25.34 -22.21 2.80
CA ASP A 327 26.04 -23.50 2.71
C ASP A 327 27.17 -23.48 1.65
N GLN A 328 28.38 -23.90 2.05
CA GLN A 328 29.59 -23.89 1.20
C GLN A 328 29.86 -25.25 0.55
N SER A 329 28.86 -25.87 -0.07
CA SER A 329 29.10 -27.10 -0.85
C SER A 329 29.84 -26.76 -2.15
N GLU A 330 31.08 -27.23 -2.27
CA GLU A 330 31.85 -27.21 -3.53
C GLU A 330 31.11 -28.06 -4.58
N VAL A 331 30.58 -27.40 -5.61
CA VAL A 331 30.06 -28.09 -6.80
C VAL A 331 31.21 -28.18 -7.80
N ASP A 332 31.68 -29.40 -8.03
CA ASP A 332 32.71 -29.72 -9.03
C ASP A 332 32.19 -29.43 -10.46
N LEU A 333 32.76 -28.39 -11.09
CA LEU A 333 32.39 -27.88 -12.41
C LEU A 333 33.23 -28.46 -13.56
N THR A 334 34.03 -29.51 -13.30
CA THR A 334 34.92 -30.12 -14.30
C THR A 334 34.18 -30.72 -15.51
N SER A 335 32.86 -30.90 -15.45
CA SER A 335 32.05 -31.51 -16.53
C SER A 335 31.58 -30.56 -17.64
N PHE A 336 31.77 -29.23 -17.53
CA PHE A 336 31.23 -28.25 -18.49
C PHE A 336 32.27 -27.60 -19.42
N GLN A 337 33.55 -27.98 -19.35
CA GLN A 337 34.57 -27.38 -20.23
C GLN A 337 34.73 -28.15 -21.55
N CYS A 338 34.06 -27.67 -22.60
CA CYS A 338 34.48 -27.87 -23.99
C CYS A 338 34.70 -26.50 -24.67
N GLY A 339 35.97 -26.08 -24.66
CA GLY A 339 36.70 -25.40 -25.73
C GLY A 339 36.08 -24.19 -26.44
N GLY A 340 36.69 -23.01 -26.23
CA GLY A 340 36.53 -21.90 -27.17
C GLY A 340 37.17 -20.57 -26.78
N ARG A 341 38.51 -20.49 -26.83
CA ARG A 341 39.37 -19.28 -26.87
C ARG A 341 39.32 -18.31 -25.69
N ALA A 342 40.43 -18.31 -24.96
CA ALA A 342 40.82 -17.25 -24.06
C ALA A 342 41.09 -15.94 -24.83
N ASP A 343 40.34 -14.90 -24.48
CA ASP A 343 40.87 -13.54 -24.46
C ASP A 343 41.35 -13.25 -23.04
N GLN A 344 42.56 -12.73 -22.90
CA GLN A 344 43.16 -12.37 -21.62
C GLN A 344 42.43 -11.19 -20.96
N PRO A 345 42.39 -11.13 -19.62
CA PRO A 345 41.77 -10.04 -18.88
C PRO A 345 42.71 -8.83 -18.84
N GLY A 346 42.38 -7.80 -19.62
CA GLY A 346 42.96 -6.46 -19.49
C GLY A 346 41.87 -5.46 -19.11
N ASP A 347 41.92 -5.01 -17.86
CA ASP A 347 41.24 -3.84 -17.26
C ASP A 347 39.73 -3.63 -17.47
N ALA A 348 38.96 -3.91 -16.41
CA ALA A 348 37.72 -3.22 -16.06
C ALA A 348 37.46 -3.41 -14.55
N ALA A 349 36.96 -2.48 -13.74
CA ALA A 349 36.75 -1.04 -13.77
C ALA A 349 36.23 -0.70 -12.35
N PRO A 350 36.24 0.57 -11.90
CA PRO A 350 35.71 0.98 -10.60
C PRO A 350 34.24 0.58 -10.44
N GLY A 351 33.80 0.30 -9.21
CA GLY A 351 32.45 -0.19 -8.90
C GLY A 351 31.34 0.54 -9.66
N LEU A 352 30.44 -0.23 -10.27
CA LEU A 352 29.28 0.28 -11.00
C LEU A 352 28.34 1.00 -10.04
N GLN A 353 28.60 2.29 -9.82
CA GLN A 353 27.51 3.25 -9.64
C GLN A 353 26.55 3.01 -10.82
N LEU A 354 25.28 2.73 -10.55
CA LEU A 354 24.24 2.83 -11.56
C LEU A 354 24.12 4.30 -11.92
N VAL A 355 25.00 4.74 -12.80
CA VAL A 355 24.94 6.02 -13.48
C VAL A 355 23.64 5.96 -14.26
N ASP A 356 22.74 6.91 -14.00
CA ASP A 356 21.60 7.13 -14.87
C ASP A 356 22.13 7.18 -16.31
N PRO A 357 21.79 6.21 -17.18
CA PRO A 357 22.32 6.15 -18.53
C PRO A 357 21.90 7.37 -19.36
N GLY A 358 21.09 8.25 -18.79
CA GLY A 358 20.52 9.41 -19.43
C GLY A 358 19.30 9.02 -20.26
N PRO A 359 18.73 9.97 -21.00
CA PRO A 359 17.63 9.68 -21.89
C PRO A 359 18.06 8.64 -22.95
N ILE A 360 17.16 7.71 -23.26
CA ILE A 360 17.33 6.79 -24.38
C ILE A 360 17.56 7.65 -25.64
N PRO A 361 18.65 7.43 -26.40
CA PRO A 361 18.90 8.18 -27.61
C PRO A 361 17.74 8.03 -28.61
N ASP A 362 17.35 9.12 -29.27
CA ASP A 362 16.23 9.10 -30.23
C ASP A 362 16.38 8.02 -31.31
N SER A 363 17.62 7.70 -31.70
CA SER A 363 17.91 6.62 -32.65
C SER A 363 17.48 5.24 -32.15
N MET A 364 17.50 4.98 -30.85
CA MET A 364 17.06 3.73 -30.25
C MET A 364 15.53 3.62 -30.18
N LEU A 365 14.82 4.74 -30.23
CA LEU A 365 13.35 4.76 -30.35
C LEU A 365 12.90 4.45 -31.80
N ARG A 366 13.82 4.48 -32.76
CA ARG A 366 13.52 4.21 -34.18
C ARG A 366 13.77 2.73 -34.50
N VAL A 367 12.71 1.94 -34.39
CA VAL A 367 12.70 0.53 -34.83
C VAL A 367 12.27 0.46 -36.29
N PRO A 368 13.11 -0.04 -37.23
CA PRO A 368 12.78 -0.08 -38.64
C PRO A 368 11.47 -0.83 -38.95
N GLY A 369 10.81 -0.45 -40.04
CA GLY A 369 9.54 -1.03 -40.47
C GLY A 369 8.34 -0.43 -39.74
N PHE A 370 7.35 -1.28 -39.46
CA PHE A 370 6.02 -0.86 -39.01
C PHE A 370 6.02 0.08 -37.79
N VAL A 371 6.90 -0.16 -36.81
CA VAL A 371 6.99 0.70 -35.61
C VAL A 371 7.36 2.14 -36.01
N SER A 372 8.42 2.33 -36.80
CA SER A 372 8.80 3.67 -37.28
C SER A 372 7.75 4.30 -38.19
N GLU A 373 7.07 3.51 -39.04
CA GLU A 373 5.99 4.03 -39.91
C GLU A 373 4.80 4.57 -39.09
N VAL A 374 4.40 3.85 -38.04
CA VAL A 374 3.33 4.30 -37.13
C VAL A 374 3.80 5.51 -36.32
N MET A 375 5.06 5.53 -35.86
CA MET A 375 5.64 6.69 -35.18
C MET A 375 5.63 7.93 -36.08
N ASP A 376 6.04 7.80 -37.34
CA ASP A 376 6.07 8.92 -38.30
C ASP A 376 4.66 9.46 -38.55
N HIS A 377 3.69 8.56 -38.71
CA HIS A 377 2.28 8.97 -38.84
C HIS A 377 1.76 9.67 -37.58
N CYS A 378 2.08 9.14 -36.40
CA CYS A 378 1.69 9.71 -35.12
C CYS A 378 2.28 11.12 -34.94
N LEU A 379 3.58 11.28 -35.17
CA LEU A 379 4.28 12.56 -35.03
C LEU A 379 3.79 13.60 -36.06
N ALA A 380 3.53 13.19 -37.30
CA ALA A 380 3.06 14.09 -38.36
C ALA A 380 1.63 14.61 -38.13
N THR A 381 0.81 13.89 -37.37
CA THR A 381 -0.61 14.21 -37.15
C THR A 381 -0.92 14.71 -35.75
N ALA A 382 0.02 14.57 -34.80
CA ALA A 382 -0.17 14.97 -33.41
C ALA A 382 -0.22 16.50 -33.26
N PRO A 383 -1.21 17.05 -32.53
CA PRO A 383 -1.21 18.46 -32.14
C PRO A 383 0.03 18.84 -31.29
N TYR A 384 0.49 17.90 -30.47
CA TYR A 384 1.70 18.01 -29.65
C TYR A 384 2.57 16.78 -29.90
N PRO A 385 3.48 16.82 -30.88
CA PRO A 385 4.35 15.68 -31.22
C PRO A 385 5.29 15.32 -30.06
N ASN A 386 5.32 14.04 -29.70
CA ASN A 386 6.18 13.52 -28.65
C ASN A 386 6.73 12.14 -29.05
N VAL A 387 8.05 12.03 -29.14
CA VAL A 387 8.74 10.84 -29.69
C VAL A 387 8.60 9.62 -28.77
N PRO A 388 8.88 9.69 -27.45
CA PRO A 388 8.63 8.57 -26.53
C PRO A 388 7.17 8.07 -26.55
N LEU A 389 6.20 8.99 -26.57
CA LEU A 389 4.78 8.62 -26.58
C LEU A 389 4.36 7.95 -27.90
N ALA A 390 4.87 8.46 -29.03
CA ALA A 390 4.66 7.84 -30.34
C ALA A 390 5.29 6.43 -30.39
N PHE A 391 6.47 6.25 -29.80
CA PHE A 391 7.13 4.94 -29.68
C PHE A 391 6.29 3.95 -28.86
N CYS A 392 5.83 4.34 -27.67
CA CYS A 392 4.99 3.47 -26.84
C CYS A 392 3.69 3.06 -27.55
N GLY A 393 3.02 4.00 -28.22
CA GLY A 393 1.81 3.72 -28.98
C GLY A 393 2.06 2.75 -30.13
N ALA A 394 3.11 2.99 -30.93
CA ALA A 394 3.50 2.14 -32.05
C ALA A 394 3.90 0.73 -31.60
N LEU A 395 4.63 0.62 -30.49
CA LEU A 395 5.05 -0.66 -29.92
C LEU A 395 3.83 -1.47 -29.41
N ALA A 396 2.88 -0.81 -28.74
CA ALA A 396 1.64 -1.45 -28.30
C ALA A 396 0.82 -2.01 -29.49
N LEU A 397 0.73 -1.24 -30.57
CA LEU A 397 0.02 -1.65 -31.78
C LEU A 397 0.74 -2.82 -32.47
N GLN A 398 2.06 -2.75 -32.62
CA GLN A 398 2.85 -3.86 -33.17
C GLN A 398 2.69 -5.12 -32.32
N ALA A 399 2.68 -4.98 -30.99
CA ALA A 399 2.57 -6.09 -30.06
C ALA A 399 1.25 -6.86 -30.20
N VAL A 400 0.11 -6.17 -30.30
CA VAL A 400 -1.19 -6.83 -30.48
C VAL A 400 -1.34 -7.41 -31.89
N LEU A 401 -0.83 -6.74 -32.92
CA LEU A 401 -0.92 -7.21 -34.31
C LEU A 401 -0.04 -8.45 -34.56
N ALA A 402 1.11 -8.53 -33.90
CA ALA A 402 1.99 -9.70 -33.93
C ALA A 402 1.61 -10.78 -32.90
N GLY A 403 0.66 -10.46 -32.00
CA GLY A 403 0.15 -11.35 -30.96
C GLY A 403 -0.12 -12.75 -31.48
N ARG A 404 0.49 -13.74 -30.83
CA ARG A 404 0.41 -15.18 -31.15
C ARG A 404 1.03 -15.61 -32.49
N LYS A 405 1.45 -14.69 -33.36
CA LYS A 405 2.03 -14.99 -34.68
C LYS A 405 3.53 -15.20 -34.63
N VAL A 406 4.18 -14.56 -33.66
CA VAL A 406 5.64 -14.59 -33.50
C VAL A 406 6.02 -15.00 -32.09
N ARG A 407 7.23 -15.56 -31.98
CA ARG A 407 7.91 -15.89 -30.74
C ARG A 407 9.41 -15.86 -30.95
N ASP A 408 10.16 -15.65 -29.88
CA ASP A 408 11.62 -15.78 -29.90
C ASP A 408 12.04 -17.25 -29.60
N PRO A 409 13.36 -17.58 -29.62
CA PRO A 409 13.84 -18.91 -29.28
C PRO A 409 13.56 -19.34 -27.83
N ALA A 410 13.33 -18.39 -26.91
CA ALA A 410 12.96 -18.64 -25.52
C ALA A 410 11.43 -18.76 -25.33
N ASP A 411 10.66 -18.77 -26.43
CA ASP A 411 9.19 -18.84 -26.47
C ASP A 411 8.49 -17.63 -25.85
N ASN A 412 9.17 -16.48 -25.77
CA ASN A 412 8.60 -15.21 -25.36
C ASN A 412 7.61 -14.72 -26.42
N ARG A 413 6.49 -14.13 -25.96
CA ARG A 413 5.42 -13.61 -26.80
C ARG A 413 5.35 -12.09 -26.70
N THR A 414 4.59 -11.46 -27.60
CA THR A 414 4.44 -10.00 -27.67
C THR A 414 3.46 -9.44 -26.64
N ASN A 415 3.36 -10.05 -25.46
CA ASN A 415 2.50 -9.56 -24.37
C ASN A 415 3.22 -8.44 -23.63
N LEU A 416 3.03 -7.20 -24.09
CA LEU A 416 3.73 -6.04 -23.54
C LEU A 416 2.81 -5.21 -22.65
N TYR A 417 3.29 -4.86 -21.46
CA TYR A 417 2.68 -3.86 -20.58
C TYR A 417 3.53 -2.60 -20.60
N LEU A 418 2.99 -1.53 -21.16
CA LEU A 418 3.67 -0.27 -21.39
C LEU A 418 3.02 0.82 -20.55
N LEU A 419 3.82 1.47 -19.72
CA LEU A 419 3.44 2.65 -18.95
C LEU A 419 4.20 3.85 -19.48
N ALA A 420 3.47 4.83 -20.00
CA ALA A 420 4.04 6.08 -20.48
C ALA A 420 3.76 7.21 -19.48
N LEU A 421 4.81 7.71 -18.84
CA LEU A 421 4.74 8.84 -17.89
C LEU A 421 4.90 10.15 -18.65
N ALA A 422 3.93 11.05 -18.50
CA ALA A 422 3.92 12.31 -19.22
C ALA A 422 3.07 13.35 -18.50
N TYR A 423 3.62 14.56 -18.31
CA TYR A 423 2.89 15.70 -17.74
C TYR A 423 1.57 15.98 -18.48
N SER A 424 0.64 16.65 -17.81
CA SER A 424 -0.59 17.11 -18.46
C SER A 424 -0.27 17.97 -19.70
N SER A 425 -1.10 17.83 -20.73
CA SER A 425 -1.02 18.61 -21.99
C SER A 425 0.16 18.30 -22.94
N VAL A 426 0.90 17.21 -22.76
CA VAL A 426 2.03 16.83 -23.65
C VAL A 426 1.66 15.88 -24.81
N GLY A 427 0.36 15.66 -25.05
CA GLY A 427 -0.10 14.85 -26.20
C GLY A 427 -0.31 13.35 -25.93
N LYS A 428 -0.39 12.91 -24.66
CA LYS A 428 -0.59 11.50 -24.24
C LYS A 428 -1.75 10.75 -24.91
N ASP A 429 -2.76 11.48 -25.37
CA ASP A 429 -3.95 10.92 -25.99
C ASP A 429 -3.80 10.54 -27.47
N TRP A 430 -2.90 11.21 -28.18
CA TRP A 430 -2.80 11.06 -29.63
C TRP A 430 -2.34 9.66 -30.09
N PRO A 431 -1.30 9.04 -29.50
CA PRO A 431 -0.90 7.69 -29.89
C PRO A 431 -2.00 6.64 -29.70
N ARG A 432 -2.81 6.77 -28.63
CA ARG A 432 -3.97 5.89 -28.41
C ARG A 432 -5.03 6.04 -29.51
N LYS A 433 -5.31 7.27 -29.93
CA LYS A 433 -6.24 7.56 -31.03
C LYS A 433 -5.76 6.99 -32.36
N VAL A 434 -4.45 7.07 -32.64
CA VAL A 434 -3.85 6.43 -33.82
C VAL A 434 -4.09 4.92 -33.78
N ASN A 435 -3.78 4.25 -32.68
CA ASN A 435 -4.00 2.82 -32.51
C ASN A 435 -5.48 2.43 -32.70
N THR A 436 -6.40 3.16 -32.08
CA THR A 436 -7.85 2.95 -32.23
C THR A 436 -8.28 3.10 -33.69
N THR A 437 -7.78 4.12 -34.39
CA THR A 437 -8.10 4.37 -35.80
C THR A 437 -7.59 3.24 -36.70
N VAL A 438 -6.34 2.79 -36.49
CA VAL A 438 -5.76 1.69 -37.27
C VAL A 438 -6.54 0.41 -37.03
N MET A 439 -6.77 0.02 -35.77
CA MET A 439 -7.51 -1.19 -35.42
C MET A 439 -8.95 -1.16 -35.96
N HIS A 440 -9.60 0.00 -35.96
CA HIS A 440 -10.90 0.15 -36.59
C HIS A 440 -10.87 -0.08 -38.11
N ARG A 441 -9.90 0.50 -38.81
CA ARG A 441 -9.78 0.36 -40.28
C ARG A 441 -9.45 -1.07 -40.72
N VAL A 442 -8.71 -1.82 -39.91
CA VAL A 442 -8.39 -3.24 -40.20
C VAL A 442 -9.42 -4.23 -39.65
N GLY A 443 -10.54 -3.74 -39.10
CA GLY A 443 -11.63 -4.59 -38.62
C GLY A 443 -11.36 -5.31 -37.29
N LEU A 444 -10.42 -4.82 -36.47
CA LEU A 444 -10.02 -5.40 -35.18
C LEU A 444 -10.58 -4.62 -33.98
N VAL A 445 -11.73 -3.95 -34.13
CA VAL A 445 -12.34 -3.15 -33.04
C VAL A 445 -12.65 -3.98 -31.80
N THR A 446 -13.02 -5.26 -31.96
CA THR A 446 -13.34 -6.16 -30.84
C THR A 446 -12.13 -6.51 -29.98
N ALA A 447 -10.91 -6.25 -30.47
CA ALA A 447 -9.66 -6.44 -29.74
C ALA A 447 -9.24 -5.20 -28.93
N LEU A 448 -10.05 -4.13 -28.89
CA LEU A 448 -9.78 -2.93 -28.10
C LEU A 448 -10.54 -2.93 -26.77
N GLY A 449 -9.85 -2.57 -25.70
CA GLY A 449 -10.43 -2.26 -24.39
C GLY A 449 -9.95 -0.91 -23.87
N GLU A 450 -10.80 -0.22 -23.08
CA GLU A 450 -10.46 1.10 -22.51
C GLU A 450 -10.12 1.01 -21.01
N LYS A 451 -10.90 0.26 -20.23
CA LYS A 451 -10.68 0.07 -18.79
C LYS A 451 -10.89 -1.38 -18.39
N PHE A 452 -10.21 -1.79 -17.33
CA PHE A 452 -10.42 -3.09 -16.70
C PHE A 452 -11.65 -3.03 -15.79
N ALA A 453 -12.68 -3.81 -16.11
CA ALA A 453 -13.87 -3.90 -15.27
C ALA A 453 -13.69 -4.88 -14.09
N SER A 454 -13.09 -6.04 -14.33
CA SER A 454 -12.69 -7.03 -13.32
C SER A 454 -11.73 -8.07 -13.92
N GLY A 455 -11.05 -8.86 -13.09
CA GLY A 455 -10.20 -9.97 -13.53
C GLY A 455 -10.99 -11.02 -14.34
N GLU A 456 -12.20 -11.33 -13.90
CA GLU A 456 -13.13 -12.22 -14.62
C GLU A 456 -13.52 -11.69 -16.00
N GLY A 457 -13.68 -10.38 -16.14
CA GLY A 457 -14.00 -9.73 -17.40
C GLY A 457 -12.86 -9.84 -18.40
N ILE A 458 -11.61 -9.71 -17.95
CA ILE A 458 -10.41 -9.87 -18.78
C ILE A 458 -10.34 -11.31 -19.32
N GLN A 459 -10.59 -12.31 -18.48
CA GLN A 459 -10.61 -13.71 -18.90
C GLN A 459 -11.71 -13.99 -19.94
N ASP A 460 -12.93 -13.49 -19.71
CA ASP A 460 -14.06 -13.70 -20.63
C ASP A 460 -13.82 -12.99 -21.99
N ALA A 461 -13.18 -11.81 -21.95
CA ALA A 461 -12.80 -11.07 -23.15
C ALA A 461 -11.70 -11.79 -23.94
N LEU A 462 -10.64 -12.26 -23.27
CA LEU A 462 -9.54 -13.00 -23.90
C LEU A 462 -9.98 -14.38 -24.43
N HIS A 463 -10.99 -15.01 -23.84
CA HIS A 463 -11.56 -16.23 -24.41
C HIS A 463 -12.26 -15.97 -25.74
N SER A 464 -12.95 -14.83 -25.85
CA SER A 464 -13.67 -14.43 -27.07
C SER A 464 -12.72 -13.89 -28.14
N THR A 465 -11.75 -13.06 -27.72
CA THR A 465 -10.74 -12.42 -28.57
C THR A 465 -9.36 -12.65 -27.94
N PRO A 466 -8.60 -13.67 -28.38
CA PRO A 466 -7.37 -14.08 -27.70
C PRO A 466 -6.17 -13.12 -27.80
N ALA A 467 -6.28 -12.04 -28.57
CA ALA A 467 -5.30 -10.97 -28.65
C ALA A 467 -6.00 -9.63 -28.46
N MET A 468 -5.71 -8.92 -27.37
CA MET A 468 -6.36 -7.66 -27.00
C MET A 468 -5.36 -6.57 -26.63
N LEU A 469 -5.71 -5.34 -26.98
CA LEU A 469 -5.03 -4.11 -26.59
C LEU A 469 -5.94 -3.30 -25.65
N PHE A 470 -5.52 -3.13 -24.40
CA PHE A 470 -6.15 -2.23 -23.45
C PHE A 470 -5.41 -0.90 -23.41
N GLN A 471 -6.11 0.20 -23.69
CA GLN A 471 -5.55 1.55 -23.68
C GLN A 471 -6.20 2.40 -22.58
N THR A 472 -5.51 2.57 -21.46
CA THR A 472 -6.05 3.22 -20.26
C THR A 472 -5.39 4.58 -20.05
N ASP A 473 -6.18 5.66 -20.05
CA ASP A 473 -5.71 6.95 -19.54
C ASP A 473 -5.77 7.00 -18.01
N GLU A 474 -4.85 7.75 -17.41
CA GLU A 474 -4.70 7.90 -15.95
C GLU A 474 -4.62 6.54 -15.23
N ILE A 475 -3.80 5.66 -15.81
CA ILE A 475 -3.64 4.29 -15.30
C ILE A 475 -3.03 4.27 -13.89
N ASP A 476 -2.31 5.32 -13.49
CA ASP A 476 -1.84 5.55 -12.13
C ASP A 476 -3.00 5.65 -11.13
N GLY A 477 -4.07 6.37 -11.48
CA GLY A 477 -5.28 6.42 -10.65
C GLY A 477 -5.92 5.05 -10.47
N LEU A 478 -5.94 4.24 -11.55
CA LEU A 478 -6.39 2.85 -11.49
C LEU A 478 -5.47 1.99 -10.61
N LEU A 479 -4.15 2.03 -10.81
CA LEU A 479 -3.17 1.25 -10.06
C LEU A 479 -3.16 1.64 -8.58
N GLN A 480 -3.26 2.94 -8.27
CA GLN A 480 -3.41 3.43 -6.90
C GLN A 480 -4.74 3.01 -6.28
N SER A 481 -5.85 3.07 -7.03
CA SER A 481 -7.15 2.59 -6.56
C SER A 481 -7.12 1.08 -6.28
N ILE A 482 -6.38 0.31 -7.09
CA ILE A 482 -6.17 -1.11 -6.89
C ILE A 482 -5.35 -1.36 -5.62
N ASN A 483 -4.24 -0.64 -5.43
CA ASN A 483 -3.36 -0.80 -4.26
C ASN A 483 -4.01 -0.30 -2.95
N LYS A 484 -4.90 0.70 -3.00
CA LYS A 484 -5.59 1.26 -1.83
C LYS A 484 -6.91 0.53 -1.49
N SER A 485 -7.42 -0.29 -2.39
CA SER A 485 -8.71 -0.97 -2.27
C SER A 485 -8.62 -2.24 -1.42
N GLN A 486 -9.40 -2.34 -0.34
CA GLN A 486 -9.67 -3.60 0.38
C GLN A 486 -10.77 -4.47 -0.29
N ASP A 487 -11.27 -4.06 -1.46
CA ASP A 487 -12.30 -4.80 -2.22
C ASP A 487 -11.63 -5.91 -3.05
N ALA A 488 -11.99 -7.16 -2.77
CA ALA A 488 -11.46 -8.38 -3.41
C ALA A 488 -11.55 -8.37 -4.95
N ARG A 489 -12.42 -7.54 -5.52
CA ARG A 489 -12.56 -7.37 -6.98
C ARG A 489 -11.32 -6.71 -7.61
N HIS A 490 -10.64 -5.79 -6.92
CA HIS A 490 -9.49 -5.08 -7.47
C HIS A 490 -8.19 -5.87 -7.32
N GLU A 491 -8.01 -6.61 -6.22
CA GLU A 491 -6.89 -7.56 -6.05
C GLU A 491 -6.88 -8.63 -7.16
N ASN A 492 -8.07 -9.10 -7.56
CA ASN A 492 -8.21 -10.09 -8.63
C ASN A 492 -7.76 -9.56 -10.02
N ILE A 493 -7.82 -8.23 -10.25
CA ILE A 493 -7.36 -7.65 -11.52
C ILE A 493 -5.84 -7.82 -11.68
N MET A 494 -5.05 -7.45 -10.66
CA MET A 494 -3.59 -7.55 -10.74
C MET A 494 -3.12 -9.01 -10.83
N GLY A 495 -3.71 -9.89 -10.02
CA GLY A 495 -3.46 -11.32 -10.10
C GLY A 495 -3.77 -11.85 -11.51
N THR A 496 -4.87 -11.41 -12.12
CA THR A 496 -5.22 -11.79 -13.49
C THR A 496 -4.23 -11.24 -14.51
N LEU A 497 -3.81 -9.97 -14.43
CA LEU A 497 -2.84 -9.37 -15.35
C LEU A 497 -1.49 -10.11 -15.32
N LEU A 498 -0.96 -10.40 -14.13
CA LEU A 498 0.28 -11.17 -13.97
C LEU A 498 0.13 -12.59 -14.50
N THR A 499 -1.02 -13.22 -14.25
CA THR A 499 -1.32 -14.56 -14.75
C THR A 499 -1.39 -14.60 -16.28
N MET A 500 -2.07 -13.64 -16.92
CA MET A 500 -2.15 -13.55 -18.38
C MET A 500 -0.79 -13.26 -19.02
N TYR A 501 0.07 -12.49 -18.36
CA TYR A 501 1.44 -12.26 -18.80
C TYR A 501 2.25 -13.56 -18.79
N SER A 502 2.24 -14.28 -17.65
CA SER A 502 2.96 -15.55 -17.50
C SER A 502 2.40 -16.68 -18.36
N ALA A 503 1.10 -16.67 -18.65
CA ALA A 503 0.44 -17.70 -19.44
C ALA A 503 0.60 -17.50 -20.96
N ALA A 504 1.30 -16.46 -21.43
CA ALA A 504 1.36 -16.08 -22.84
C ALA A 504 1.79 -17.21 -23.80
N ASN A 505 2.64 -18.12 -23.33
CA ASN A 505 3.15 -19.28 -24.09
C ASN A 505 2.47 -20.61 -23.73
N SER A 506 1.37 -20.60 -22.98
CA SER A 506 0.71 -21.81 -22.48
C SER A 506 -0.81 -21.77 -22.65
N ILE A 507 -1.48 -22.86 -22.26
CA ILE A 507 -2.94 -22.96 -22.26
C ILE A 507 -3.44 -22.58 -20.86
N TYR A 508 -4.23 -21.52 -20.78
CA TYR A 508 -4.84 -21.07 -19.54
C TYR A 508 -6.25 -21.66 -19.36
N PRO A 509 -6.49 -22.51 -18.34
CA PRO A 509 -7.83 -23.03 -18.04
C PRO A 509 -8.68 -21.95 -17.37
N MET A 510 -9.87 -21.68 -17.90
CA MET A 510 -10.76 -20.68 -17.32
C MET A 510 -11.43 -21.18 -16.02
N ARG A 511 -11.85 -20.23 -15.18
CA ARG A 511 -12.62 -20.50 -13.96
C ARG A 511 -13.93 -21.27 -14.25
N ARG A 512 -14.30 -22.19 -13.35
CA ARG A 512 -15.57 -22.93 -13.44
C ARG A 512 -16.73 -22.06 -12.94
N LYS A 513 -17.78 -21.91 -13.76
CA LYS A 513 -19.04 -21.26 -13.37
C LYS A 513 -20.07 -22.33 -13.02
N ALA A 514 -20.70 -22.23 -11.84
CA ALA A 514 -21.72 -23.19 -11.42
C ALA A 514 -22.89 -23.23 -12.43
N GLY A 515 -23.26 -24.43 -12.89
CA GLY A 515 -24.37 -24.63 -13.82
C GLY A 515 -24.10 -24.32 -15.29
N LYS A 516 -22.85 -24.13 -15.72
CA LYS A 516 -22.47 -23.99 -17.14
C LYS A 516 -21.58 -25.13 -17.63
N GLU A 517 -21.56 -25.32 -18.95
CA GLU A 517 -20.71 -26.26 -19.69
C GLU A 517 -19.22 -26.18 -19.30
N PRO A 518 -18.39 -27.21 -19.62
CA PRO A 518 -17.01 -27.32 -19.14
C PRO A 518 -16.22 -26.03 -19.35
N PRO A 519 -15.28 -25.70 -18.43
CA PRO A 519 -14.53 -24.45 -18.50
C PRO A 519 -13.81 -24.36 -19.86
N GLY A 520 -14.02 -23.25 -20.56
CA GLY A 520 -13.25 -22.92 -21.75
C GLY A 520 -11.76 -22.81 -21.43
N VAL A 521 -10.93 -22.91 -22.46
CA VAL A 521 -9.49 -22.64 -22.34
C VAL A 521 -9.15 -21.40 -23.16
N ILE A 522 -8.15 -20.65 -22.70
CA ILE A 522 -7.51 -19.59 -23.46
C ILE A 522 -6.13 -20.11 -23.83
N ASP A 523 -6.01 -20.63 -25.05
CA ASP A 523 -4.71 -21.05 -25.59
C ASP A 523 -3.89 -19.81 -25.93
N GLN A 524 -2.70 -19.60 -25.36
CA GLN A 524 -1.79 -18.48 -25.64
C GLN A 524 -2.46 -17.09 -25.56
N PRO A 525 -2.95 -16.67 -24.38
CA PRO A 525 -3.52 -15.34 -24.20
C PRO A 525 -2.52 -14.26 -24.61
N CYS A 526 -2.94 -13.32 -25.45
CA CYS A 526 -2.16 -12.14 -25.79
C CYS A 526 -2.84 -10.89 -25.23
N LEU A 527 -2.35 -10.42 -24.10
CA LEU A 527 -2.83 -9.19 -23.47
C LEU A 527 -1.75 -8.12 -23.58
N VAL A 528 -2.07 -7.03 -24.26
CA VAL A 528 -1.21 -5.84 -24.36
C VAL A 528 -1.90 -4.72 -23.59
N VAL A 529 -1.15 -4.05 -22.73
CA VAL A 529 -1.65 -2.91 -21.95
C VAL A 529 -0.81 -1.69 -22.31
N TYR A 530 -1.46 -0.61 -22.72
CA TYR A 530 -0.84 0.68 -22.92
C TYR A 530 -1.52 1.71 -22.03
N GLY A 531 -0.85 2.02 -20.92
CA GLY A 531 -1.30 3.01 -19.96
C GLY A 531 -0.52 4.31 -20.07
N THR A 532 -1.20 5.44 -19.85
CA THR A 532 -0.50 6.73 -19.63
C THR A 532 -0.82 7.26 -18.24
N ALA A 533 0.17 7.86 -17.60
CA ALA A 533 0.06 8.47 -16.27
C ALA A 533 0.81 9.80 -16.24
N ILE A 534 0.52 10.63 -15.23
CA ILE A 534 1.20 11.91 -14.98
C ILE A 534 2.46 11.69 -14.15
#